data_AF-A0A0S8EUJ1-F1
#
_entry.id   AF-A0A0S8EUJ1-F1
#
_cell.length_a   1.000
_cell.length_b   1.000
_cell.length_c   1.000
_cell.angle_alpha   90.00
_cell.angle_beta   90.00
_cell.angle_gamma   90.00
#
_symmetry.space_group_name_H-M   'P 1'
#
loop_
_entity.id
_entity.type
_entity.pdbx_description
1 polymer ?
#
loop_
_entity_poly.entity_id
_entity_poly.type
_entity_poly.pdbx_seq_one_letter_code
_entity_poly.pdbx_strand_id
1 'polypeptide(L)' 'MAWEDICHESAWQGRWVALDECAYDAAGRATAGQVVDYDDNLADLCARLSAERRKRCSVVYCPPAESAA' A
#
# COMPACT_ATOMS: atom_id res chain seq x y z
N MET A 1 -1.83 -10.96 -1.86
CA MET A 1 -1.88 -10.91 -0.38
C MET A 1 -3.07 -10.07 0.04
N ALA A 2 -3.82 -10.46 1.07
CA ALA A 2 -4.95 -9.66 1.56
C ALA A 2 -4.44 -8.39 2.26
N TRP A 3 -5.17 -7.28 2.13
CA TRP A 3 -4.81 -6.00 2.75
C TRP A 3 -4.78 -6.09 4.27
N GLU A 4 -5.64 -6.92 4.86
CA GLU A 4 -5.68 -7.17 6.30
C GLU A 4 -4.40 -7.84 6.81
N ASP A 5 -3.88 -8.85 6.09
CA ASP A 5 -2.57 -9.47 6.39
C ASP A 5 -1.43 -8.45 6.24
N ILE A 6 -1.49 -7.60 5.21
CA ILE A 6 -0.51 -6.53 5.00
C ILE A 6 -0.53 -5.58 6.19
N CYS A 7 -1.69 -5.14 6.65
CA CYS A 7 -1.71 -4.25 7.81
C CYS A 7 -1.37 -4.94 9.13
N HIS A 8 -1.50 -6.26 9.22
CA HIS A 8 -1.04 -7.02 10.39
C HIS A 8 0.49 -7.06 10.49
N GLU A 9 1.20 -6.96 9.37
CA GLU A 9 2.66 -6.95 9.31
C GLU A 9 3.23 -5.62 9.81
N SER A 10 3.97 -5.67 10.92
CA SER A 10 4.64 -4.51 11.52
C SER A 10 5.68 -3.87 10.60
N ALA A 11 6.11 -4.57 9.54
CA ALA A 11 7.01 -4.04 8.53
C ALA A 11 6.42 -2.87 7.72
N TRP A 12 5.08 -2.82 7.60
CA TRP A 12 4.35 -1.86 6.75
C TRP A 12 3.44 -0.92 7.55
N GLN A 13 3.27 -1.16 8.84
CA GLN A 13 2.50 -0.28 9.73
C GLN A 13 3.10 1.13 9.79
N GLY A 14 2.24 2.14 9.64
CA GLY A 14 2.64 3.54 9.63
C GLY A 14 3.27 4.00 8.31
N ARG A 15 3.27 3.16 7.27
CA ARG A 15 3.93 3.42 5.98
C ARG A 15 2.95 3.42 4.82
N TRP A 16 3.39 4.05 3.73
CA TRP A 16 2.74 3.96 2.43
C TRP A 16 3.18 2.69 1.73
N VAL A 17 2.21 1.97 1.19
CA VAL A 17 2.42 0.71 0.49
C VAL A 17 1.90 0.85 -0.92
N ALA A 18 2.75 0.52 -1.89
CA ALA A 18 2.37 0.38 -3.28
C ALA A 18 1.96 -1.06 -3.55
N LEU A 19 0.71 -1.22 -3.97
CA LEU A 19 0.15 -2.50 -4.37
C LEU A 19 0.02 -2.54 -5.89
N ASP A 20 0.44 -3.64 -6.51
CA ASP A 20 0.14 -3.97 -7.90
C ASP A 20 -0.89 -5.10 -7.98
N GLU A 21 -1.52 -5.27 -9.13
CA GLU A 21 -2.60 -6.26 -9.36
C GLU A 21 -3.68 -6.26 -8.26
N CYS A 22 -4.13 -5.06 -7.89
CA CYS A 22 -5.04 -4.89 -6.76
C CYS A 22 -6.45 -5.38 -7.07
N ALA A 23 -7.04 -6.10 -6.12
CA ALA A 23 -8.49 -6.26 -6.02
C ALA A 23 -9.06 -5.10 -5.20
N TYR A 24 -10.16 -4.53 -5.68
CA TYR A 24 -10.85 -3.44 -5.01
C TYR A 24 -12.20 -3.92 -4.49
N ASP A 25 -12.61 -3.45 -3.31
CA ASP A 25 -13.98 -3.64 -2.83
C ASP A 25 -14.98 -2.72 -3.54
N ALA A 26 -16.26 -2.90 -3.21
CA ALA A 26 -17.34 -2.06 -3.72
C ALA A 26 -17.23 -0.58 -3.29
N ALA A 27 -16.41 -0.27 -2.28
CA ALA A 27 -16.10 1.08 -1.84
C ALA A 27 -14.87 1.68 -2.55
N GLY A 28 -14.23 0.93 -3.46
CA GLY A 28 -13.03 1.36 -4.20
C GLY A 28 -11.74 1.26 -3.40
N ARG A 29 -11.73 0.55 -2.26
CA ARG A 29 -10.53 0.33 -1.44
C ARG A 29 -9.80 -0.92 -1.91
N ALA A 30 -8.48 -0.85 -2.03
CA ALA A 30 -7.68 -2.03 -2.34
C ALA A 30 -7.75 -3.02 -1.17
N THR A 31 -8.36 -4.18 -1.38
CA THR A 31 -8.55 -5.23 -0.36
C THR A 31 -7.59 -6.39 -0.52
N ALA A 32 -6.95 -6.52 -1.67
CA ALA A 32 -5.85 -7.44 -1.88
C ALA A 32 -4.93 -6.89 -2.97
N GLY A 33 -3.68 -7.29 -2.94
CA GLY A 33 -2.71 -6.94 -3.97
C GLY A 33 -1.36 -7.59 -3.71
N GLN A 34 -0.41 -7.30 -4.59
CA GLN A 34 1.00 -7.62 -4.37
C GLN A 34 1.73 -6.36 -3.94
N VAL A 35 2.36 -6.40 -2.77
CA VAL A 35 3.24 -5.32 -2.33
C VAL A 35 4.45 -5.30 -3.25
N VAL A 36 4.64 -4.19 -3.95
CA VAL A 36 5.77 -4.01 -4.88
C VAL A 36 6.78 -2.98 -4.38
N ASP A 37 6.34 -2.02 -3.58
CA ASP A 37 7.19 -1.02 -2.92
C ASP A 37 6.49 -0.53 -1.65
N TYR A 38 7.24 0.01 -0.71
CA TYR A 38 6.73 0.67 0.49
C TYR A 38 7.71 1.76 0.94
N ASP A 39 7.18 2.84 1.51
CA ASP A 39 7.98 3.94 2.02
C ASP A 39 7.23 4.70 3.12
N ASP A 40 7.97 5.33 4.03
CA ASP A 40 7.40 6.26 5.00
C ASP A 40 6.95 7.57 4.32
N ASN A 41 7.54 7.92 3.17
CA ASN A 41 7.24 9.13 2.40
C ASN A 41 6.54 8.82 1.07
N LEU A 42 5.30 9.31 0.94
CA LEU A 42 4.50 9.19 -0.28
C LEU A 42 5.20 9.78 -1.52
N ALA A 43 5.94 10.88 -1.35
CA ALA A 43 6.61 11.55 -2.48
C ALA A 43 7.74 10.70 -3.06
N ASP A 44 8.59 10.12 -2.19
CA ASP A 44 9.66 9.22 -2.58
C ASP A 44 9.12 7.93 -3.22
N LEU A 45 8.04 7.37 -2.65
CA LEU A 45 7.35 6.22 -3.22
C LEU A 45 6.84 6.51 -4.64
N CYS A 46 6.12 7.63 -4.83
CA CYS A 46 5.64 8.04 -6.15
C CYS A 46 6.78 8.28 -7.14
N ALA A 47 7.88 8.89 -6.70
CA ALA A 47 9.05 9.11 -7.55
C ALA A 47 9.65 7.77 -8.03
N ARG A 48 9.78 6.77 -7.14
CA ARG A 48 10.25 5.43 -7.50
C ARG A 48 9.31 4.70 -8.43
N LEU A 49 8.01 4.67 -8.12
CA LEU A 49 7.00 4.03 -8.98
C LEU A 49 6.95 4.64 -10.38
N SER A 50 7.08 5.97 -10.46
CA SER A 50 7.18 6.70 -11.73
C SER A 50 8.45 6.35 -12.49
N ALA A 51 9.59 6.25 -11.80
CA ALA A 51 10.86 5.83 -12.40
C ALA A 51 10.81 4.39 -12.92
N GLU A 52 10.14 3.48 -12.21
CA GLU A 52 9.91 2.09 -12.62
C GLU A 52 8.88 1.94 -13.76
N ARG A 53 8.24 3.04 -14.21
CA ARG A 53 7.14 3.03 -15.21
C ARG A 53 5.99 2.10 -14.82
N ARG A 54 5.76 1.83 -13.53
CA ARG A 54 4.57 1.07 -13.11
C ARG A 54 3.35 1.99 -13.19
N LYS A 55 2.47 1.70 -14.16
CA LYS A 55 1.24 2.48 -14.42
C LYS A 55 -0.02 1.91 -13.75
N ARG A 56 0.08 0.79 -13.03
CA ARG A 56 -1.09 0.03 -12.53
C ARG A 56 -1.03 -0.28 -11.02
N CYS A 57 -0.34 0.55 -10.25
CA CYS A 57 -0.29 0.39 -8.81
C CYS A 57 -1.30 1.28 -8.09
N SER A 58 -1.89 0.77 -7.01
CA SER A 58 -2.60 1.58 -6.01
C SER A 58 -1.68 1.85 -4.82
N VAL A 59 -1.62 3.11 -4.42
CA VAL A 59 -0.88 3.53 -3.24
C VAL A 59 -1.86 3.69 -2.09
N VAL A 60 -1.61 2.95 -1.01
CA VAL A 60 -2.48 2.89 0.16
C VAL A 60 -1.65 3.06 1.42
N TYR A 61 -2.17 3.81 2.38
CA TYR A 61 -1.53 4.03 3.66
C TYR A 61 -1.99 2.96 4.65
N CYS A 62 -1.06 2.23 5.25
CA CYS A 62 -1.40 1.35 6.35
C CYS A 62 -1.26 2.12 7.68
N PRO A 63 -2.38 2.42 8.38
CA PRO A 63 -2.30 3.08 9.67
C PRO A 63 -1.58 2.18 10.68
N PRO A 64 -0.77 2.75 11.60
CA PRO A 64 -0.16 1.96 12.65
C PRO A 64 -1.26 1.42 13.58
N ALA A 65 -1.01 0.27 14.21
CA ALA A 65 -1.99 -0.40 15.08
C ALA A 65 -2.53 0.50 16.23
N GLU A 66 -1.77 1.53 16.64
CA GLU A 66 -2.19 2.52 17.64
C GLU A 66 -3.17 3.59 17.13
N SER A 67 -3.36 3.76 15.82
CA SER A 67 -4.25 4.79 15.25
C SER A 67 -5.69 4.32 15.01
N ALA A 68 -6.06 3.11 15.43
CA ALA A 68 -7.43 2.58 15.35
C ALA A 68 -8.25 2.79 16.64
N ALA A 69 -7.93 3.82 17.44
CA ALA A 69 -8.61 4.19 18.69
C ALA A 69 -9.66 5.28 18.48
#